data_AF-A0A965WZA8-F1
#
_entry.id   AF-A0A965WZA8-F1
#
_cell.length_a   1.000
_cell.length_b   1.000
_cell.length_c   1.000
_cell.angle_alpha   90.00
_cell.angle_beta   90.00
_cell.angle_gamma   90.00
#
_symmetry.space_group_name_H-M   'P 1'
#
loop_
_entity.id
_entity.type
_entity.pdbx_description
1 polymer ?
#
loop_
_entity_poly.entity_id
_entity_poly.type
_entity_poly.pdbx_seq_one_letter_code
_entity_poly.pdbx_strand_id
1 'polypeptide(L)'
;MVSQEVDLATGTKIADLTLPPQLFNTTPIYGSDGSYYLNGYQYLSRYDEAAGKVVKLLSWLDLDVNRNNLSYLWVAAPDGSFYFGETIYPDNGGMPYNGELPQNPVFKLLKLTKSADQSAVEKTNVSIGAFWINEGLRKAIIEYRKVRPDVRFTVVDYNENIDYSKPTAYEDAITKINADILAGKMPDILMTGQLPWQQYASKGLLVDLGEQMAKDKEFDSSLFLENVFQASSINGKLYTLTNAVGLTGIMSSRSLVGDRTGWTVQEFQSFVELQPDPSTLFYQMPGDGILNMLLMGNINAYIDTEKGLANFDSPDFIQLLEFAKKYGIDPNQYQDGWVEPMPVDGEMAGPALQMVWMSRFEDYSSYNQTFKGEAVMLGLPSQQRSGPMINSYSALAMAATSKNQAIIWDFFKFYLGEAMQDQVIANYEGFPIRKSSLAKAGAKAIADTAKYGQEQPFPEGEAKSSDMGMWYGAKVTQADVDAVTAILTQADTLYAYDEKAYQLISEETQGFFAGNKSATETAAAIQSRMRAYVGERQ
;
A
#
# COMPACT_ATOMS: atom_id res chain seq x y z
N MET A 1 25.23 3.18 0.21
CA MET A 1 25.77 3.87 -0.98
C MET A 1 27.27 3.99 -0.84
N VAL A 2 28.02 3.64 -1.86
CA VAL A 2 29.47 3.89 -1.93
C VAL A 2 29.65 4.98 -2.99
N SER A 3 30.10 6.17 -2.58
CA SER A 3 30.49 7.21 -3.54
C SER A 3 31.99 7.09 -3.79
N GLN A 4 32.46 7.45 -4.98
CA GLN A 4 33.87 7.33 -5.36
C GLN A 4 34.37 8.65 -5.91
N GLU A 5 35.56 9.04 -5.47
CA GLU A 5 36.32 10.10 -6.11
C GLU A 5 37.15 9.48 -7.23
N VAL A 6 37.08 10.07 -8.43
CA VAL A 6 37.76 9.56 -9.63
C VAL A 6 38.54 10.71 -10.27
N ASP A 7 39.79 10.45 -10.62
CA ASP A 7 40.58 11.37 -11.43
C ASP A 7 39.99 11.41 -12.85
N LEU A 8 39.52 12.58 -13.27
CA LEU A 8 38.87 12.74 -14.57
C LEU A 8 39.82 12.55 -15.76
N ALA A 9 41.12 12.78 -15.58
CA ALA A 9 42.11 12.66 -16.65
C ALA A 9 42.56 11.22 -16.86
N THR A 10 42.65 10.43 -15.79
CA THR A 10 43.16 9.05 -15.84
C THR A 10 42.06 8.00 -15.69
N GLY A 11 40.87 8.38 -15.21
CA GLY A 11 39.78 7.47 -14.88
C GLY A 11 40.05 6.60 -13.66
N THR A 12 41.15 6.83 -12.92
CA THR A 12 41.49 6.03 -11.75
C THR A 12 40.73 6.51 -10.52
N LYS A 13 40.16 5.55 -9.78
CA LYS A 13 39.59 5.80 -8.46
C LYS A 13 40.67 6.34 -7.51
N ILE A 14 40.41 7.51 -6.94
CA ILE A 14 41.27 8.20 -5.96
C ILE A 14 40.91 7.73 -4.54
N ALA A 15 39.62 7.73 -4.19
CA ALA A 15 39.14 7.40 -2.85
C ALA A 15 37.69 6.90 -2.85
N ASP A 16 37.30 6.21 -1.78
CA ASP A 16 35.89 5.99 -1.44
C ASP A 16 35.40 7.13 -0.54
N LEU A 17 34.28 7.73 -0.93
CA LEU A 17 33.55 8.69 -0.13
C LEU A 17 32.48 7.95 0.69
N THR A 18 32.62 8.02 2.02
CA THR A 18 31.62 7.45 2.92
C THR A 18 30.46 8.43 3.06
N LEU A 19 29.31 8.00 2.55
CA LEU A 19 28.07 8.74 2.59
C LEU A 19 27.21 8.23 3.76
N PRO A 20 26.56 9.11 4.57
CA PRO A 20 25.73 8.70 5.69
C PRO A 20 24.61 7.72 5.29
N PRO A 21 24.23 6.76 6.17
CA PRO A 21 23.17 5.79 5.88
C PRO A 21 21.80 6.44 5.56
N GLN A 22 21.55 7.63 6.10
CA GLN A 22 20.30 8.40 5.93
C GLN A 22 20.05 8.91 4.50
N LEU A 23 20.92 8.57 3.54
CA LEU A 23 20.83 8.99 2.14
C LEU A 23 19.96 8.08 1.26
N PHE A 24 19.52 6.94 1.78
CA PHE A 24 18.59 6.05 1.07
C PHE A 24 17.35 6.86 0.64
N ASN A 25 17.02 6.84 -0.67
CA ASN A 25 15.93 7.63 -1.30
C ASN A 25 16.12 9.17 -1.39
N THR A 26 17.36 9.66 -1.39
CA THR A 26 17.65 11.08 -1.68
C THR A 26 18.50 11.22 -2.93
N THR A 27 18.28 12.28 -3.71
CA THR A 27 19.18 12.65 -4.81
C THR A 27 20.20 13.67 -4.28
N PRO A 28 21.51 13.33 -4.21
CA PRO A 28 22.53 14.27 -3.78
C PRO A 28 22.76 15.33 -4.86
N ILE A 29 22.96 16.57 -4.43
CA ILE A 29 23.24 17.75 -5.26
C ILE A 29 24.48 18.42 -4.69
N TYR A 30 25.49 18.63 -5.51
CA TYR A 30 26.66 19.41 -5.10
C TYR A 30 26.42 20.89 -5.41
N GLY A 31 26.38 21.71 -4.37
CA GLY A 31 26.17 23.15 -4.49
C GLY A 31 27.42 23.89 -4.97
N SER A 32 27.24 25.05 -5.59
CA SER A 32 28.38 25.93 -5.96
C SER A 32 29.09 26.53 -4.75
N ASP A 33 28.48 26.44 -3.57
CA ASP A 33 29.04 26.79 -2.27
C ASP A 33 29.88 25.66 -1.65
N GLY A 34 30.06 24.54 -2.37
CA GLY A 34 30.81 23.37 -1.93
C GLY A 34 30.07 22.45 -0.97
N SER A 35 28.77 22.69 -0.69
CA SER A 35 27.97 21.86 0.21
C SER A 35 27.22 20.74 -0.54
N TYR A 36 27.03 19.59 0.12
CA TYR A 36 26.12 18.55 -0.37
C TYR A 36 24.69 18.82 0.12
N TYR A 37 23.78 19.01 -0.82
CA TYR A 37 22.35 19.11 -0.60
C TYR A 37 21.67 17.79 -0.94
N LEU A 38 20.65 17.43 -0.17
CA LEU A 38 19.95 16.17 -0.27
C LEU A 38 18.50 16.48 -0.61
N ASN A 39 18.11 16.17 -1.85
CA ASN A 39 16.73 16.29 -2.28
C ASN A 39 15.97 15.00 -1.93
N GLY A 40 15.40 14.97 -0.73
CA GLY A 40 14.55 13.88 -0.27
C GLY A 40 13.08 14.04 -0.67
N TYR A 41 12.29 13.02 -0.37
CA TYR A 41 10.88 12.98 -0.73
C TYR A 41 10.01 13.99 0.04
N GLN A 42 10.34 14.24 1.32
CA GLN A 42 9.62 15.21 2.17
C GLN A 42 10.36 16.54 2.35
N TYR A 43 11.70 16.49 2.40
CA TYR A 43 12.54 17.62 2.78
C TYR A 43 13.65 17.84 1.76
N LEU A 44 14.02 19.11 1.59
CA LEU A 44 15.35 19.48 1.12
C LEU A 44 16.25 19.65 2.35
N SER A 45 17.39 18.99 2.35
CA SER A 45 18.34 18.99 3.46
C SER A 45 19.76 19.32 2.99
N ARG A 46 20.65 19.63 3.92
CA ARG A 46 22.10 19.76 3.69
C ARG A 46 22.83 18.72 4.53
N TYR A 47 23.84 18.08 3.95
CA TYR A 47 24.77 17.26 4.72
C TYR A 47 25.87 18.15 5.32
N ASP A 48 25.97 18.15 6.63
CA ASP A 48 27.06 18.76 7.38
C ASP A 48 28.16 17.70 7.57
N GLU A 49 29.18 17.76 6.73
CA GLU A 49 30.30 16.81 6.73
C GLU A 49 31.09 16.83 8.04
N ALA A 50 31.29 18.02 8.63
CA ALA A 50 32.07 18.18 9.86
C ALA A 50 31.34 17.56 11.06
N ALA A 51 30.00 17.69 11.10
CA ALA A 51 29.19 17.10 12.16
C ALA A 51 28.76 15.64 11.86
N GLY A 52 28.92 15.18 10.61
CA GLY A 52 28.38 13.90 10.14
C GLY A 52 26.86 13.82 10.23
N LYS A 53 26.15 14.93 9.99
CA LYS A 53 24.69 15.05 10.22
C LYS A 53 23.95 15.64 9.04
N VAL A 54 22.70 15.22 8.85
CA VAL A 54 21.78 15.83 7.89
C VAL A 54 20.97 16.92 8.58
N VAL A 55 20.97 18.12 8.00
CA VAL A 55 20.24 19.31 8.49
C VAL A 55 19.10 19.62 7.52
N LYS A 56 17.85 19.58 8.00
CA LYS A 56 16.67 19.95 7.20
C LYS A 56 16.69 21.45 6.91
N LEU A 57 16.50 21.83 5.65
CA LEU A 57 16.40 23.22 5.23
C LEU A 57 14.95 23.66 5.08
N LEU A 58 14.11 22.82 4.48
CA LEU A 58 12.69 23.08 4.26
C LEU A 58 11.91 21.79 4.01
N SER A 59 10.59 21.86 4.19
CA SER A 59 9.64 20.84 3.70
C SER A 59 9.09 21.24 2.33
N TRP A 60 9.02 20.30 1.40
CA TRP A 60 8.36 20.54 0.10
C TRP A 60 6.89 20.88 0.26
N LEU A 61 6.24 20.24 1.24
CA LEU A 61 4.83 20.48 1.52
C LEU A 61 4.60 21.90 1.98
N ASP A 62 5.47 22.47 2.82
CA ASP A 62 5.39 23.86 3.29
C ASP A 62 5.41 24.89 2.15
N LEU A 63 5.97 24.54 1.00
CA LEU A 63 6.08 25.40 -0.18
C LEU A 63 4.96 25.17 -1.20
N ASP A 64 3.96 24.33 -0.89
CA ASP A 64 2.94 23.89 -1.85
C ASP A 64 3.52 23.17 -3.09
N VAL A 65 4.74 22.63 -2.97
CA VAL A 65 5.45 21.95 -4.06
C VAL A 65 5.17 20.45 -4.01
N ASN A 66 4.64 19.90 -5.10
CA ASN A 66 4.55 18.45 -5.25
C ASN A 66 5.91 17.89 -5.68
N ARG A 67 6.62 17.26 -4.74
CA ARG A 67 7.94 16.64 -5.00
C ARG A 67 7.93 15.61 -6.14
N ASN A 68 6.79 15.01 -6.48
CA ASN A 68 6.72 14.03 -7.58
C ASN A 68 6.84 14.68 -8.97
N ASN A 69 6.55 15.97 -9.06
CA ASN A 69 6.68 16.72 -10.32
C ASN A 69 8.13 17.19 -10.56
N LEU A 70 9.04 17.04 -9.60
CA LEU A 70 10.42 17.55 -9.75
C LEU A 70 11.25 16.61 -10.64
N SER A 71 11.72 17.11 -11.79
CA SER A 71 12.19 16.32 -12.93
C SER A 71 13.69 16.38 -13.24
N TYR A 72 14.50 16.94 -12.34
CA TYR A 72 15.96 17.09 -12.44
C TYR A 72 16.44 18.25 -13.34
N LEU A 73 16.66 19.38 -12.67
CA LEU A 73 17.99 19.98 -12.60
C LEU A 73 18.16 20.34 -11.10
N TRP A 74 19.28 20.76 -10.54
CA TRP A 74 19.52 22.19 -10.41
C TRP A 74 20.61 22.49 -9.38
N VAL A 75 21.16 23.67 -9.61
CA VAL A 75 22.31 24.31 -9.01
C VAL A 75 21.88 25.11 -7.78
N ALA A 76 22.53 24.90 -6.63
CA ALA A 76 22.54 25.90 -5.56
C ALA A 76 23.43 27.07 -6.03
N ALA A 77 22.83 28.23 -6.30
CA ALA A 77 23.56 29.39 -6.78
C ALA A 77 24.39 30.04 -5.65
N PRO A 78 25.45 30.81 -5.96
CA PRO A 78 26.29 31.45 -4.94
C PRO A 78 25.54 32.42 -4.01
N ASP A 79 24.36 32.89 -4.44
CA ASP A 79 23.48 33.75 -3.65
C ASP A 79 22.59 32.99 -2.65
N GLY A 80 22.72 31.66 -2.59
CA GLY A 80 21.92 30.78 -1.73
C GLY A 80 20.54 30.46 -2.30
N SER A 81 20.24 30.82 -3.55
CA SER A 81 19.01 30.42 -4.23
C SER A 81 19.06 28.95 -4.65
N PHE A 82 17.91 28.29 -4.50
CA PHE A 82 17.64 27.03 -5.15
C PHE A 82 16.58 27.22 -6.23
N TYR A 83 16.34 26.16 -6.94
CA TYR A 83 16.14 26.24 -8.36
C TYR A 83 15.68 24.80 -8.65
N PHE A 84 14.45 24.58 -9.13
CA PHE A 84 13.88 23.25 -9.36
C PHE A 84 13.04 23.20 -10.64
N GLY A 85 13.14 22.09 -11.38
CA GLY A 85 12.44 21.90 -12.63
C GLY A 85 11.23 21.07 -12.30
N GLU A 86 10.04 21.60 -12.58
CA GLU A 86 8.81 20.84 -12.45
C GLU A 86 8.38 20.40 -13.85
N THR A 87 8.20 19.12 -14.04
CA THR A 87 7.46 18.59 -15.19
C THR A 87 6.06 18.28 -14.70
N ILE A 88 5.09 19.01 -15.24
CA ILE A 88 3.67 18.80 -14.95
C ILE A 88 3.05 18.17 -16.19
N TYR A 89 2.49 16.99 -16.02
CA TYR A 89 1.74 16.32 -17.07
C TYR A 89 0.26 16.74 -16.96
N PRO A 90 -0.34 17.36 -18.00
CA PRO A 90 -1.72 17.87 -17.93
C PRO A 90 -2.75 16.80 -17.54
N ASP A 91 -2.49 15.54 -17.89
CA ASP A 91 -3.36 14.40 -17.60
C ASP A 91 -3.06 13.72 -16.25
N ASN A 92 -2.15 14.28 -15.44
CA ASN A 92 -1.80 13.89 -14.06
C ASN A 92 -1.45 12.42 -13.79
N GLY A 93 -1.39 11.57 -14.80
CA GLY A 93 -0.79 10.25 -14.68
C GLY A 93 0.72 10.36 -14.60
N GLY A 94 1.36 9.43 -13.90
CA GLY A 94 2.77 9.13 -14.12
C GLY A 94 3.04 8.80 -15.61
N MET A 95 4.26 8.39 -15.95
CA MET A 95 4.50 7.93 -17.32
C MET A 95 3.43 6.91 -17.72
N PRO A 96 2.63 7.18 -18.77
CA PRO A 96 1.69 6.20 -19.25
C PRO A 96 2.49 4.94 -19.63
N TYR A 97 1.95 3.76 -19.33
CA TYR A 97 2.62 2.47 -19.50
C TYR A 97 3.09 2.18 -20.94
N ASN A 98 2.65 2.99 -21.91
CA ASN A 98 3.05 2.92 -23.30
C ASN A 98 4.39 3.63 -23.61
N GLY A 99 5.06 4.21 -22.61
CA GLY A 99 6.31 4.96 -22.80
C GLY A 99 6.15 6.25 -23.62
N GLU A 100 4.93 6.60 -24.04
CA GLU A 100 4.64 7.87 -24.67
C GLU A 100 4.51 8.93 -23.57
N LEU A 101 5.37 9.93 -23.62
CA LEU A 101 5.24 11.10 -22.77
C LEU A 101 3.81 11.67 -22.92
N PRO A 102 3.13 12.04 -21.81
CA PRO A 102 1.85 12.71 -21.88
C PRO A 102 1.94 13.88 -22.87
N GLN A 103 0.89 14.06 -23.68
CA GLN A 103 0.92 15.08 -24.73
C GLN A 103 1.07 16.47 -24.07
N ASN A 104 2.15 17.17 -24.43
CA ASN A 104 2.50 18.51 -23.94
C ASN A 104 2.81 18.63 -22.44
N PRO A 105 3.92 18.05 -21.94
CA PRO A 105 4.38 18.33 -20.59
C PRO A 105 4.64 19.83 -20.42
N VAL A 106 4.12 20.40 -19.34
CA VAL A 106 4.42 21.78 -18.96
C VAL A 106 5.65 21.75 -18.08
N PHE A 107 6.75 22.32 -18.58
CA PHE A 107 7.94 22.55 -17.78
C PHE A 107 7.83 23.89 -17.06
N LYS A 108 7.92 23.86 -15.73
CA LYS A 108 8.03 25.07 -14.90
C LYS A 108 9.40 25.13 -14.24
N LEU A 109 9.90 26.35 -14.15
CA LEU A 109 11.15 26.65 -13.50
C LEU A 109 10.84 27.31 -12.14
N LEU A 110 11.02 26.56 -11.05
CA LEU A 110 10.83 27.04 -9.69
C LEU A 110 12.13 27.67 -9.18
N LYS A 111 12.09 28.91 -8.69
CA LYS A 111 13.20 29.54 -7.97
C LYS A 111 12.83 29.69 -6.49
N LEU A 112 13.59 29.05 -5.61
CA LEU A 112 13.49 29.23 -4.17
C LEU A 112 14.50 30.29 -3.72
N THR A 113 14.00 31.33 -3.07
CA THR A 113 14.81 32.36 -2.43
C THR A 113 14.37 32.51 -0.97
N LYS A 114 15.30 32.92 -0.12
CA LYS A 114 14.97 33.26 1.26
C LYS A 114 14.30 34.64 1.29
N SER A 115 13.04 34.69 1.70
CA SER A 115 12.35 35.97 1.91
C SER A 115 13.01 36.76 3.05
N ALA A 116 13.16 38.08 2.85
CA ALA A 116 13.51 39.02 3.92
C ALA A 116 12.31 39.37 4.81
N ASP A 117 11.10 39.18 4.28
CA ASP A 117 9.85 39.34 5.02
C ASP A 117 9.53 38.05 5.78
N GLN A 118 9.59 38.13 7.12
CA GLN A 118 9.24 37.07 8.06
C GLN A 118 7.84 37.28 8.67
N SER A 119 6.97 38.11 8.07
CA SER A 119 5.59 38.24 8.53
C SER A 119 4.86 36.92 8.33
N ALA A 120 4.93 36.06 9.33
CA ALA A 120 4.19 34.82 9.36
C ALA A 120 2.72 35.18 9.47
N VAL A 121 1.97 34.95 8.40
CA VAL A 121 0.50 34.86 8.52
C VAL A 121 0.23 33.72 9.51
N GLU A 122 -0.45 34.04 10.60
CA GLU A 122 -0.86 33.03 11.57
C GLU A 122 -1.81 32.05 10.86
N LYS A 123 -1.36 30.79 10.73
CA LYS A 123 -2.14 29.72 10.11
C LYS A 123 -2.52 28.70 11.17
N THR A 124 -3.72 28.15 11.05
CA THR A 124 -4.12 27.02 11.89
C THR A 124 -3.34 25.79 11.43
N ASN A 125 -2.54 25.22 12.33
CA ASN A 125 -1.70 24.07 12.02
C ASN A 125 -2.44 22.75 12.27
N VAL A 126 -2.46 21.87 11.28
CA VAL A 126 -2.98 20.51 11.35
C VAL A 126 -1.84 19.53 11.11
N SER A 127 -1.56 18.67 12.07
CA SER A 127 -0.47 17.69 12.01
C SER A 127 -0.93 16.35 11.41
N ILE A 128 -0.12 15.78 10.52
CA ILE A 128 -0.35 14.45 9.93
C ILE A 128 0.79 13.54 10.35
N GLY A 129 0.49 12.50 11.13
CA GLY A 129 1.42 11.43 11.47
C GLY A 129 1.42 10.35 10.40
N ALA A 130 2.60 10.07 9.84
CA ALA A 130 2.75 9.04 8.82
C ALA A 130 4.18 8.49 8.77
N PHE A 131 4.34 7.29 8.23
CA PHE A 131 5.64 6.75 7.82
C PHE A 131 6.11 7.38 6.49
N TRP A 132 5.17 7.67 5.60
CA TRP A 132 5.36 8.51 4.41
C TRP A 132 4.00 9.06 3.98
N ILE A 133 4.02 10.13 3.19
CA ILE A 133 2.81 10.65 2.52
C ILE A 133 2.89 10.26 1.05
N ASN A 134 1.84 9.61 0.54
CA ASN A 134 1.76 9.26 -0.89
C ASN A 134 1.36 10.46 -1.77
N GLU A 135 1.40 10.25 -3.08
CA GLU A 135 1.14 11.31 -4.06
C GLU A 135 -0.28 11.88 -3.94
N GLY A 136 -1.29 11.01 -3.90
CA GLY A 136 -2.68 11.40 -3.79
C GLY A 136 -2.95 12.31 -2.59
N LEU A 137 -2.48 11.93 -1.39
CA LEU A 137 -2.66 12.74 -0.19
C LEU A 137 -1.90 14.07 -0.29
N ARG A 138 -0.66 14.06 -0.82
CA ARG A 138 0.11 15.30 -1.02
C ARG A 138 -0.61 16.27 -1.95
N LYS A 139 -1.11 15.78 -3.08
CA LYS A 139 -1.90 16.59 -4.03
C LYS A 139 -3.15 17.14 -3.35
N ALA A 140 -3.88 16.31 -2.60
CA ALA A 140 -5.06 16.76 -1.87
C ALA A 140 -4.76 17.88 -0.87
N ILE A 141 -3.65 17.79 -0.12
CA ILE A 141 -3.23 18.84 0.81
C ILE A 141 -2.88 20.14 0.06
N ILE A 142 -2.20 20.05 -1.09
CA ILE A 142 -1.85 21.22 -1.90
C ILE A 142 -3.11 21.88 -2.47
N GLU A 143 -4.03 21.10 -3.06
CA GLU A 143 -5.26 21.63 -3.64
C GLU A 143 -6.21 22.21 -2.57
N TYR A 144 -6.33 21.56 -1.41
CA TYR A 144 -7.14 22.06 -0.31
C TYR A 144 -6.62 23.41 0.22
N ARG A 145 -5.30 23.61 0.28
CA ARG A 145 -4.72 24.89 0.73
C ARG A 145 -5.00 26.06 -0.22
N LYS A 146 -5.28 25.80 -1.50
CA LYS A 146 -5.70 26.87 -2.42
C LYS A 146 -7.08 27.43 -2.05
N VAL A 147 -7.96 26.60 -1.49
CA VAL A 147 -9.29 27.01 -1.03
C VAL A 147 -9.34 27.35 0.46
N ARG A 148 -8.36 26.87 1.25
CA ARG A 148 -8.19 27.13 2.68
C ARG A 148 -6.77 27.61 3.01
N PRO A 149 -6.38 28.83 2.57
CA PRO A 149 -5.03 29.35 2.78
C PRO A 149 -4.70 29.66 4.26
N ASP A 150 -5.74 29.70 5.11
CA ASP A 150 -5.67 29.83 6.57
C ASP A 150 -5.20 28.56 7.28
N VAL A 151 -5.17 27.42 6.58
CA VAL A 151 -4.77 26.11 7.12
C VAL A 151 -3.37 25.74 6.64
N ARG A 152 -2.54 25.23 7.55
CA ARG A 152 -1.24 24.63 7.25
C ARG A 152 -1.25 23.17 7.68
N PHE A 153 -0.70 22.30 6.83
CA PHE A 153 -0.46 20.91 7.19
C PHE A 153 1.02 20.69 7.47
N THR A 154 1.34 20.02 8.58
CA THR A 154 2.71 19.62 8.94
C THR A 154 2.79 18.12 9.09
N VAL A 155 3.82 17.52 8.49
CA VAL A 155 4.04 16.07 8.56
C VAL A 155 4.93 15.73 9.74
N VAL A 156 4.49 14.78 10.56
CA VAL A 156 5.32 14.10 11.55
C VAL A 156 5.75 12.77 10.94
N ASP A 157 7.01 12.71 10.51
CA ASP A 157 7.61 11.56 9.83
C ASP A 157 8.11 10.52 10.84
N TYR A 158 7.39 9.42 10.95
CA TYR A 158 7.72 8.31 11.85
C TYR A 158 8.76 7.34 11.27
N ASN A 159 9.11 7.45 9.99
CA ASN A 159 10.25 6.75 9.38
C ASN A 159 11.57 7.48 9.61
N GLU A 160 11.52 8.74 10.03
CA GLU A 160 12.73 9.52 10.28
C GLU A 160 13.60 8.88 11.36
N ASN A 161 14.87 8.62 10.99
CA ASN A 161 15.91 7.97 11.79
C ASN A 161 15.64 6.50 12.14
N ILE A 162 14.80 5.82 11.35
CA ILE A 162 14.63 4.37 11.44
C ILE A 162 15.66 3.66 10.56
N ASP A 163 16.33 2.66 11.12
CA ASP A 163 17.34 1.85 10.42
C ASP A 163 16.71 0.59 9.82
N TYR A 164 16.25 0.70 8.57
CA TYR A 164 15.63 -0.39 7.82
C TYR A 164 16.57 -1.53 7.42
N SER A 165 17.87 -1.46 7.75
CA SER A 165 18.74 -2.63 7.65
C SER A 165 18.48 -3.65 8.77
N LYS A 166 17.75 -3.26 9.82
CA LYS A 166 17.42 -4.13 10.96
C LYS A 166 16.04 -4.76 10.77
N PRO A 167 15.88 -6.04 11.14
CA PRO A 167 14.57 -6.68 11.21
C PRO A 167 13.56 -5.98 12.13
N THR A 168 14.03 -5.18 13.10
CA THR A 168 13.20 -4.46 14.07
C THR A 168 12.75 -3.08 13.60
N ALA A 169 13.12 -2.64 12.40
CA ALA A 169 12.92 -1.26 11.95
C ALA A 169 11.45 -0.81 12.03
N TYR A 170 10.52 -1.67 11.61
CA TYR A 170 9.10 -1.38 11.69
C TYR A 170 8.61 -1.26 13.14
N GLU A 171 9.05 -2.15 14.03
CA GLU A 171 8.73 -2.09 15.46
C GLU A 171 9.28 -0.83 16.13
N ASP A 172 10.49 -0.40 15.74
CA ASP A 172 11.10 0.84 16.22
C ASP A 172 10.25 2.06 15.80
N ALA A 173 9.74 2.05 14.56
CA ALA A 173 8.87 3.10 14.03
C ALA A 173 7.51 3.14 14.76
N ILE A 174 6.91 1.97 15.03
CA ILE A 174 5.68 1.83 15.82
C ILE A 174 5.89 2.27 17.27
N THR A 175 7.03 1.93 17.86
CA THR A 175 7.39 2.35 19.23
C THR A 175 7.47 3.86 19.34
N LYS A 176 8.05 4.53 18.32
CA LYS A 176 8.16 5.99 18.26
C LYS A 176 6.80 6.68 18.27
N ILE A 177 5.85 6.25 17.43
CA ILE A 177 4.50 6.83 17.42
C ILE A 177 3.75 6.55 18.72
N ASN A 178 3.85 5.33 19.27
CA ASN A 178 3.23 4.99 20.55
C ASN A 178 3.77 5.86 21.70
N ALA A 179 5.08 6.14 21.72
CA ALA A 179 5.69 7.03 22.70
C ALA A 179 5.16 8.47 22.59
N ASP A 180 4.98 9.00 21.38
CA ASP A 180 4.38 10.31 21.16
C ASP A 180 2.92 10.36 21.61
N ILE A 181 2.14 9.32 21.30
CA ILE A 181 0.74 9.18 21.75
C ILE A 181 0.69 9.20 23.29
N LEU A 182 1.51 8.40 23.96
CA LEU A 182 1.58 8.36 25.43
C LEU A 182 2.04 9.68 26.05
N ALA A 183 2.89 10.43 25.35
CA ALA A 183 3.34 11.76 25.76
C ALA A 183 2.31 12.87 25.47
N GLY A 184 1.12 12.54 24.94
CA GLY A 184 0.09 13.51 24.57
C GLY A 184 0.41 14.33 23.32
N LYS A 185 1.30 13.82 22.45
CA LYS A 185 1.75 14.45 21.20
C LYS A 185 1.21 13.75 19.95
N MET A 186 0.09 13.04 20.08
CA MET A 186 -0.56 12.39 18.96
C MET A 186 -0.90 13.43 17.86
N PRO A 187 -0.49 13.19 16.59
CA PRO A 187 -0.87 14.05 15.48
C PRO A 187 -2.38 14.13 15.27
N ASP A 188 -2.85 15.24 14.69
CA ASP A 188 -4.27 15.50 14.47
C ASP A 188 -4.92 14.48 13.51
N ILE A 189 -4.16 14.07 12.49
CA ILE A 189 -4.53 13.05 11.51
C ILE A 189 -3.46 11.95 11.52
N LEU A 190 -3.87 10.68 11.44
CA LEU A 190 -2.96 9.55 11.25
C LEU A 190 -3.20 8.88 9.90
N MET A 191 -2.12 8.59 9.15
CA MET A 191 -2.19 7.65 8.03
C MET A 191 -2.14 6.22 8.57
N THR A 192 -3.23 5.47 8.43
CA THR A 192 -3.44 4.24 9.20
C THR A 192 -2.97 2.97 8.52
N GLY A 193 -2.59 3.01 7.25
CA GLY A 193 -2.30 1.80 6.45
C GLY A 193 -1.24 0.87 7.05
N GLN A 194 -0.35 1.39 7.88
CA GLN A 194 0.69 0.62 8.57
C GLN A 194 0.65 0.82 10.09
N LEU A 195 -0.39 1.43 10.64
CA LEU A 195 -0.52 1.62 12.07
C LEU A 195 -1.50 0.60 12.65
N PRO A 196 -1.32 0.17 13.91
CA PRO A 196 -2.29 -0.62 14.64
C PRO A 196 -3.49 0.24 15.07
N TRP A 197 -4.15 0.87 14.09
CA TRP A 197 -5.19 1.87 14.32
C TRP A 197 -6.40 1.30 15.06
N GLN A 198 -6.66 0.00 14.93
CA GLN A 198 -7.72 -0.69 15.67
C GLN A 198 -7.48 -0.63 17.19
N GLN A 199 -6.23 -0.69 17.63
CA GLN A 199 -5.88 -0.53 19.05
C GLN A 199 -6.02 0.91 19.52
N TYR A 200 -5.75 1.88 18.64
CA TYR A 200 -5.98 3.29 18.97
C TYR A 200 -7.48 3.58 19.08
N ALA A 201 -8.30 2.99 18.21
CA ALA A 201 -9.75 3.05 18.27
C ALA A 201 -10.30 2.42 19.56
N SER A 202 -9.85 1.22 19.95
CA SER A 202 -10.32 0.55 21.16
C SER A 202 -9.97 1.32 22.45
N LYS A 203 -8.85 2.06 22.43
CA LYS A 203 -8.44 2.97 23.51
C LYS A 203 -9.14 4.34 23.48
N GLY A 204 -10.07 4.57 22.55
CA GLY A 204 -10.83 5.83 22.42
C GLY A 204 -10.00 7.01 21.92
N LEU A 205 -8.86 6.75 21.25
CA LEU A 205 -7.96 7.79 20.76
C LEU A 205 -8.37 8.34 19.39
N LEU A 206 -9.29 7.68 18.69
CA LEU A 206 -9.77 8.05 17.36
C LEU A 206 -11.23 8.50 17.40
N VAL A 207 -11.58 9.49 16.58
CA VAL A 207 -12.96 9.96 16.41
C VAL A 207 -13.79 8.92 15.65
N ASP A 208 -15.03 8.73 16.06
CA ASP A 208 -16.04 8.01 15.27
C ASP A 208 -16.48 8.88 14.09
N LEU A 209 -15.90 8.62 12.92
CA LEU A 209 -16.18 9.30 11.66
C LEU A 209 -17.58 8.96 11.15
N GLY A 210 -18.15 7.81 11.53
CA GLY A 210 -19.54 7.46 11.20
C GLY A 210 -20.52 8.39 11.89
N GLU A 211 -20.24 8.75 13.15
CA GLU A 211 -21.01 9.78 13.86
C GLU A 211 -20.87 11.17 13.23
N GLN A 212 -19.67 11.52 12.74
CA GLN A 212 -19.44 12.78 12.01
C GLN A 212 -20.26 12.83 10.71
N MET A 213 -20.26 11.74 9.92
CA MET A 213 -21.08 11.60 8.73
C MET A 213 -22.56 11.78 9.04
N ALA A 214 -23.07 11.11 10.09
CA ALA A 214 -24.48 11.17 10.46
C ALA A 214 -24.93 12.57 10.93
N LYS A 215 -24.02 13.36 11.52
CA LYS A 215 -24.29 14.73 11.97
C LYS A 215 -24.25 15.75 10.84
N ASP A 216 -23.44 15.51 9.81
CA ASP A 216 -23.26 16.42 8.70
C ASP A 216 -24.32 16.21 7.61
N LYS A 217 -25.31 17.11 7.55
CA LYS A 217 -26.39 17.05 6.56
C LYS A 217 -25.94 17.32 5.13
N GLU A 218 -24.74 17.85 4.93
CA GLU A 218 -24.17 18.10 3.60
C GLU A 218 -23.39 16.89 3.08
N PHE A 219 -23.09 15.92 3.95
CA PHE A 219 -22.41 14.69 3.55
C PHE A 219 -23.44 13.63 3.09
N ASP A 220 -23.38 13.27 1.82
CA ASP A 220 -24.22 12.23 1.24
C ASP A 220 -23.41 10.94 1.06
N SER A 221 -23.57 9.98 1.98
CA SER A 221 -22.90 8.68 1.93
C SER A 221 -23.29 7.87 0.70
N SER A 222 -24.47 8.11 0.12
CA SER A 222 -25.00 7.34 -1.01
C SER A 222 -24.20 7.57 -2.30
N LEU A 223 -23.41 8.65 -2.36
CA LEU A 223 -22.46 8.91 -3.46
C LEU A 223 -21.28 7.93 -3.49
N PHE A 224 -21.06 7.19 -2.41
CA PHE A 224 -19.91 6.31 -2.22
C PHE A 224 -20.33 4.84 -2.16
N LEU A 225 -19.34 3.95 -2.27
CA LEU A 225 -19.47 2.53 -1.94
C LEU A 225 -19.61 2.36 -0.42
N GLU A 226 -20.84 2.39 0.08
CA GLU A 226 -21.13 2.36 1.52
C GLU A 226 -20.63 1.08 2.20
N ASN A 227 -20.55 -0.03 1.47
CA ASN A 227 -19.96 -1.28 1.94
C ASN A 227 -18.47 -1.12 2.34
N VAL A 228 -17.73 -0.18 1.74
CA VAL A 228 -16.34 0.11 2.14
C VAL A 228 -16.29 0.71 3.54
N PHE A 229 -17.22 1.62 3.87
CA PHE A 229 -17.33 2.17 5.22
C PHE A 229 -17.78 1.11 6.23
N GLN A 230 -18.72 0.26 5.84
CA GLN A 230 -19.22 -0.83 6.68
C GLN A 230 -18.11 -1.86 6.98
N ALA A 231 -17.39 -2.32 5.95
CA ALA A 231 -16.27 -3.25 6.09
C ALA A 231 -15.15 -2.70 6.99
N SER A 232 -14.94 -1.37 6.96
CA SER A 232 -13.95 -0.68 7.79
C SER A 232 -14.42 -0.39 9.23
N SER A 233 -15.68 -0.69 9.55
CA SER A 233 -16.25 -0.40 10.86
C SER A 233 -15.91 -1.48 11.89
N ILE A 234 -15.60 -1.07 13.11
CA ILE A 234 -15.34 -1.96 14.24
C ILE A 234 -16.41 -1.70 15.30
N ASN A 235 -17.13 -2.75 15.70
CA ASN A 235 -18.20 -2.66 16.69
C ASN A 235 -19.25 -1.56 16.34
N GLY A 236 -19.57 -1.43 15.04
CA GLY A 236 -20.54 -0.47 14.51
C GLY A 236 -20.05 0.98 14.37
N LYS A 237 -18.76 1.23 14.59
CA LYS A 237 -18.15 2.58 14.50
C LYS A 237 -17.07 2.63 13.44
N LEU A 238 -16.99 3.76 12.73
CA LEU A 238 -16.01 3.98 11.67
C LEU A 238 -14.90 4.89 12.17
N TYR A 239 -13.65 4.43 12.16
CA TYR A 239 -12.51 5.21 12.67
C TYR A 239 -11.52 5.66 11.59
N THR A 240 -11.67 5.15 10.37
CA THR A 240 -10.80 5.44 9.25
C THR A 240 -11.60 5.79 8.00
N LEU A 241 -11.03 6.65 7.16
CA LEU A 241 -11.57 7.02 5.86
C LEU A 241 -10.52 6.77 4.79
N THR A 242 -10.86 5.94 3.80
CA THR A 242 -10.01 5.66 2.65
C THR A 242 -10.52 6.41 1.41
N ASN A 243 -9.62 6.86 0.55
CA ASN A 243 -9.99 7.47 -0.73
C ASN A 243 -9.96 6.47 -1.90
N ALA A 244 -9.29 5.33 -1.74
CA ALA A 244 -9.08 4.37 -2.81
C ALA A 244 -8.97 2.96 -2.23
N VAL A 245 -9.51 1.98 -2.96
CA VAL A 245 -9.51 0.58 -2.52
C VAL A 245 -8.94 -0.36 -3.57
N GLY A 246 -8.45 -1.50 -3.12
CA GLY A 246 -8.17 -2.67 -3.95
C GLY A 246 -8.95 -3.88 -3.45
N LEU A 247 -8.78 -5.01 -4.13
CA LEU A 247 -9.36 -6.30 -3.76
C LEU A 247 -8.26 -7.36 -3.61
N THR A 248 -8.32 -8.12 -2.53
CA THR A 248 -7.49 -9.32 -2.31
C THR A 248 -8.37 -10.56 -2.39
N GLY A 249 -7.97 -11.53 -3.18
CA GLY A 249 -8.72 -12.78 -3.30
C GLY A 249 -7.98 -13.86 -4.07
N ILE A 250 -8.72 -14.90 -4.43
CA ILE A 250 -8.26 -15.98 -5.31
C ILE A 250 -8.95 -15.83 -6.66
N MET A 251 -8.17 -15.67 -7.72
CA MET A 251 -8.66 -15.75 -9.09
C MET A 251 -8.55 -17.18 -9.63
N SER A 252 -9.62 -17.67 -10.26
CA SER A 252 -9.65 -19.00 -10.87
C SER A 252 -10.65 -19.06 -12.03
N SER A 253 -10.74 -20.22 -12.69
CA SER A 253 -11.75 -20.48 -13.74
C SER A 253 -13.06 -20.99 -13.16
N ARG A 254 -14.18 -20.51 -13.70
CA ARG A 254 -15.52 -20.98 -13.36
C ARG A 254 -15.68 -22.48 -13.56
N SER A 255 -15.05 -23.05 -14.58
CA SER A 255 -15.03 -24.51 -14.78
C SER A 255 -14.45 -25.29 -13.59
N LEU A 256 -13.50 -24.71 -12.86
CA LEU A 256 -12.88 -25.33 -11.68
C LEU A 256 -13.66 -25.04 -10.40
N VAL A 257 -14.04 -23.78 -10.18
CA VAL A 257 -14.57 -23.31 -8.88
C VAL A 257 -16.07 -22.99 -8.88
N GLY A 258 -16.75 -23.08 -10.02
CA GLY A 258 -18.16 -22.72 -10.17
C GLY A 258 -18.43 -21.24 -9.84
N ASP A 259 -19.65 -20.96 -9.38
CA ASP A 259 -20.10 -19.60 -9.03
C ASP A 259 -19.89 -19.25 -7.56
N ARG A 260 -18.91 -19.89 -6.91
CA ARG A 260 -18.64 -19.65 -5.49
C ARG A 260 -18.14 -18.21 -5.30
N THR A 261 -18.38 -17.65 -4.12
CA THR A 261 -17.85 -16.34 -3.71
C THR A 261 -16.75 -16.46 -2.65
N GLY A 262 -16.79 -17.52 -1.84
CA GLY A 262 -15.81 -17.82 -0.79
C GLY A 262 -16.08 -19.18 -0.17
N TRP A 263 -15.11 -19.74 0.57
CA TRP A 263 -15.18 -21.10 1.14
C TRP A 263 -14.84 -21.07 2.63
N THR A 264 -15.32 -22.06 3.38
CA THR A 264 -14.71 -22.37 4.68
C THR A 264 -13.34 -23.01 4.49
N VAL A 265 -12.50 -22.98 5.52
CA VAL A 265 -11.20 -23.68 5.50
C VAL A 265 -11.39 -25.17 5.20
N GLN A 266 -12.41 -25.81 5.78
CA GLN A 266 -12.70 -27.23 5.58
C GLN A 266 -13.20 -27.52 4.16
N GLU A 267 -14.03 -26.66 3.59
CA GLU A 267 -14.47 -26.77 2.19
C GLU A 267 -13.29 -26.62 1.23
N PHE A 268 -12.38 -25.68 1.51
CA PHE A 268 -11.15 -25.49 0.75
C PHE A 268 -10.26 -26.74 0.79
N GLN A 269 -10.00 -27.28 1.98
CA GLN A 269 -9.19 -28.49 2.12
C GLN A 269 -9.81 -29.68 1.38
N SER A 270 -11.14 -29.86 1.52
CA SER A 270 -11.87 -30.92 0.83
C SER A 270 -11.81 -30.76 -0.68
N PHE A 271 -11.94 -29.53 -1.19
CA PHE A 271 -11.82 -29.23 -2.61
C PHE A 271 -10.43 -29.61 -3.14
N VAL A 272 -9.37 -29.26 -2.42
CA VAL A 272 -7.98 -29.58 -2.78
C VAL A 272 -7.74 -31.09 -2.78
N GLU A 273 -8.24 -31.80 -1.77
CA GLU A 273 -8.11 -33.26 -1.65
C GLU A 273 -8.81 -34.04 -2.76
N LEU A 274 -9.89 -33.49 -3.31
CA LEU A 274 -10.65 -34.11 -4.39
C LEU A 274 -10.08 -33.85 -5.79
N GLN A 275 -9.07 -32.98 -5.93
CA GLN A 275 -8.47 -32.72 -7.23
C GLN A 275 -7.62 -33.92 -7.68
N PRO A 276 -7.70 -34.32 -8.97
CA PRO A 276 -6.84 -35.36 -9.52
C PRO A 276 -5.36 -35.02 -9.43
N ASP A 277 -5.02 -33.74 -9.57
CA ASP A 277 -3.66 -33.22 -9.45
C ASP A 277 -3.63 -31.91 -8.61
N PRO A 278 -3.59 -32.03 -7.27
CA PRO A 278 -3.57 -30.88 -6.36
C PRO A 278 -2.34 -29.98 -6.53
N SER A 279 -1.26 -30.47 -7.15
CA SER A 279 -0.02 -29.68 -7.35
C SER A 279 -0.22 -28.51 -8.30
N THR A 280 -1.21 -28.61 -9.20
CA THR A 280 -1.59 -27.55 -10.14
C THR A 280 -2.30 -26.38 -9.45
N LEU A 281 -2.92 -26.59 -8.29
CA LEU A 281 -3.68 -25.54 -7.60
C LEU A 281 -2.77 -24.44 -7.06
N PHE A 282 -1.62 -24.85 -6.51
CA PHE A 282 -0.67 -23.98 -5.82
C PHE A 282 0.65 -23.80 -6.54
N TYR A 283 0.81 -24.39 -7.73
CA TYR A 283 2.02 -24.40 -8.57
C TYR A 283 3.23 -23.59 -8.03
N GLN A 284 4.25 -24.31 -7.54
CA GLN A 284 5.49 -23.77 -6.96
C GLN A 284 5.35 -22.96 -5.65
N MET A 285 4.17 -22.92 -5.02
CA MET A 285 4.01 -22.29 -3.72
C MET A 285 4.55 -23.19 -2.60
N PRO A 286 5.43 -22.66 -1.72
CA PRO A 286 5.92 -23.41 -0.58
C PRO A 286 4.85 -23.52 0.50
N GLY A 287 5.02 -24.48 1.41
CA GLY A 287 4.00 -24.76 2.45
C GLY A 287 3.73 -23.59 3.39
N ASP A 288 4.73 -22.77 3.71
CA ASP A 288 4.55 -21.53 4.49
C ASP A 288 3.76 -20.47 3.72
N GLY A 289 3.90 -20.40 2.39
CA GLY A 289 3.05 -19.59 1.51
C GLY A 289 1.58 -20.01 1.56
N ILE A 290 1.30 -21.31 1.46
CA ILE A 290 -0.06 -21.85 1.59
C ILE A 290 -0.64 -21.54 2.97
N LEU A 291 0.14 -21.73 4.03
CA LEU A 291 -0.28 -21.40 5.40
C LEU A 291 -0.60 -19.90 5.55
N ASN A 292 0.24 -19.02 5.01
CA ASN A 292 0.03 -17.58 5.06
C ASN A 292 -1.28 -17.19 4.37
N MET A 293 -1.52 -17.70 3.16
CA MET A 293 -2.77 -17.49 2.42
C MET A 293 -4.01 -17.90 3.24
N LEU A 294 -3.97 -19.07 3.88
CA LEU A 294 -5.08 -19.57 4.71
C LEU A 294 -5.29 -18.73 5.98
N LEU A 295 -4.21 -18.20 6.57
CA LEU A 295 -4.29 -17.33 7.73
C LEU A 295 -4.81 -15.93 7.38
N MET A 296 -4.46 -15.37 6.21
CA MET A 296 -4.96 -14.05 5.78
C MET A 296 -6.48 -13.93 5.81
N GLY A 297 -7.22 -14.99 5.47
CA GLY A 297 -8.69 -14.99 5.55
C GLY A 297 -9.27 -15.40 6.92
N ASN A 298 -8.46 -15.95 7.82
CA ASN A 298 -8.97 -16.68 8.99
C ASN A 298 -8.17 -16.51 10.29
N ILE A 299 -7.21 -15.59 10.36
CA ILE A 299 -6.34 -15.41 11.55
C ILE A 299 -7.14 -15.02 12.81
N ASN A 300 -8.27 -14.32 12.63
CA ASN A 300 -9.17 -13.94 13.72
C ASN A 300 -9.86 -15.14 14.37
N ALA A 301 -9.83 -16.34 13.77
CA ALA A 301 -10.25 -17.57 14.45
C ALA A 301 -9.24 -18.02 15.53
N TYR A 302 -7.99 -17.54 15.46
CA TYR A 302 -6.90 -17.91 16.35
C TYR A 302 -6.47 -16.77 17.28
N ILE A 303 -6.86 -15.53 16.99
CA ILE A 303 -6.54 -14.34 17.80
C ILE A 303 -7.82 -13.59 18.16
N ASP A 304 -8.03 -13.36 19.45
CA ASP A 304 -9.03 -12.42 19.98
C ASP A 304 -8.32 -11.45 20.92
N THR A 305 -7.98 -10.26 20.41
CA THR A 305 -7.24 -9.26 21.19
C THR A 305 -8.07 -8.67 22.33
N GLU A 306 -9.38 -8.51 22.14
CA GLU A 306 -10.26 -8.00 23.21
C GLU A 306 -10.30 -8.98 24.38
N LYS A 307 -10.39 -10.28 24.12
CA LYS A 307 -10.42 -11.32 25.17
C LYS A 307 -9.03 -11.80 25.61
N GLY A 308 -7.96 -11.36 24.97
CA GLY A 308 -6.61 -11.78 25.32
C GLY A 308 -6.30 -13.24 24.91
N LEU A 309 -7.01 -13.76 23.91
CA LEU A 309 -6.97 -15.18 23.57
C LEU A 309 -6.13 -15.42 22.32
N ALA A 310 -5.26 -16.43 22.41
CA ALA A 310 -4.60 -17.08 21.30
C ALA A 310 -5.01 -18.56 21.29
N ASN A 311 -5.22 -19.16 20.11
CA ASN A 311 -5.74 -20.54 19.97
C ASN A 311 -4.99 -21.34 18.87
N PHE A 312 -3.69 -21.14 18.76
CA PHE A 312 -2.81 -21.80 17.81
C PHE A 312 -2.44 -23.24 18.21
N ASP A 313 -2.61 -23.65 19.47
CA ASP A 313 -2.46 -25.05 19.89
C ASP A 313 -3.70 -25.92 19.65
N SER A 314 -4.70 -25.37 18.95
CA SER A 314 -5.94 -26.08 18.61
C SER A 314 -5.72 -27.20 17.58
N PRO A 315 -6.55 -28.27 17.62
CA PRO A 315 -6.52 -29.32 16.61
C PRO A 315 -6.69 -28.79 15.17
N ASP A 316 -7.47 -27.71 15.00
CA ASP A 316 -7.72 -27.10 13.70
C ASP A 316 -6.46 -26.42 13.13
N PHE A 317 -5.70 -25.70 13.96
CA PHE A 317 -4.44 -25.08 13.50
C PHE A 317 -3.36 -26.13 13.22
N ILE A 318 -3.28 -27.19 14.03
CA ILE A 318 -2.34 -28.30 13.80
C ILE A 318 -2.65 -28.98 12.45
N GLN A 319 -3.92 -29.21 12.14
CA GLN A 319 -4.34 -29.74 10.83
C GLN A 319 -4.01 -28.77 9.69
N LEU A 320 -4.14 -27.46 9.92
CA LEU A 320 -3.78 -26.44 8.93
C LEU A 320 -2.28 -26.49 8.57
N LEU A 321 -1.41 -26.65 9.56
CA LEU A 321 0.04 -26.83 9.35
C LEU A 321 0.34 -28.06 8.50
N GLU A 322 -0.23 -29.21 8.86
CA GLU A 322 -0.01 -30.46 8.13
C GLU A 322 -0.56 -30.38 6.69
N PHE A 323 -1.72 -29.77 6.51
CA PHE A 323 -2.30 -29.53 5.19
C PHE A 323 -1.36 -28.68 4.32
N ALA A 324 -0.87 -27.55 4.85
CA ALA A 324 0.00 -26.66 4.11
C ALA A 324 1.33 -27.33 3.73
N LYS A 325 1.89 -28.16 4.62
CA LYS A 325 3.10 -28.95 4.34
C LYS A 325 2.88 -30.06 3.31
N LYS A 326 1.70 -30.69 3.31
CA LYS A 326 1.35 -31.77 2.37
C LYS A 326 1.25 -31.28 0.93
N TYR A 327 0.73 -30.07 0.72
CA TYR A 327 0.44 -29.54 -0.63
C TYR A 327 1.43 -28.49 -1.13
N GLY A 328 2.26 -27.94 -0.26
CA GLY A 328 3.33 -27.02 -0.64
C GLY A 328 4.58 -27.75 -1.12
N ILE A 329 5.37 -27.08 -1.96
CA ILE A 329 6.71 -27.56 -2.30
C ILE A 329 7.69 -27.35 -1.13
N ASP A 330 8.82 -28.05 -1.15
CA ASP A 330 9.92 -27.78 -0.22
C ASP A 330 10.39 -26.33 -0.40
N PRO A 331 10.52 -25.52 0.66
CA PRO A 331 11.03 -24.15 0.56
C PRO A 331 12.40 -24.05 -0.12
N ASN A 332 13.23 -25.09 -0.08
CA ASN A 332 14.52 -25.12 -0.80
C ASN A 332 14.39 -25.33 -2.31
N GLN A 333 13.23 -25.80 -2.77
CA GLN A 333 12.88 -25.95 -4.18
C GLN A 333 12.18 -24.71 -4.73
N TYR A 334 11.80 -23.79 -3.85
CA TYR A 334 11.26 -22.50 -4.25
C TYR A 334 12.30 -21.75 -5.07
N GLN A 335 11.96 -21.44 -6.31
CA GLN A 335 12.74 -20.52 -7.12
C GLN A 335 12.29 -19.11 -6.74
N ASP A 336 13.22 -18.32 -6.21
CA ASP A 336 12.95 -16.93 -5.87
C ASP A 336 12.54 -16.15 -7.14
N GLY A 337 11.32 -15.62 -7.13
CA GLY A 337 10.70 -14.97 -8.28
C GLY A 337 9.25 -15.38 -8.48
N TRP A 338 8.39 -14.42 -8.81
CA TRP A 338 7.01 -14.68 -9.22
C TRP A 338 7.01 -15.48 -10.53
N VAL A 339 6.55 -16.74 -10.48
CA VAL A 339 6.30 -17.49 -11.72
C VAL A 339 4.99 -17.00 -12.30
N GLU A 340 5.09 -16.11 -13.29
CA GLU A 340 3.92 -15.62 -14.00
C GLU A 340 3.14 -16.80 -14.58
N PRO A 341 1.79 -16.80 -14.45
CA PRO A 341 0.95 -17.69 -15.21
C PRO A 341 1.11 -17.38 -16.69
N MET A 342 2.05 -18.05 -17.36
CA MET A 342 2.25 -17.84 -18.79
C MET A 342 1.27 -18.73 -19.56
N PRO A 343 0.49 -18.20 -20.51
CA PRO A 343 -0.17 -19.05 -21.48
C PRO A 343 0.91 -19.78 -22.29
N VAL A 344 1.13 -21.07 -22.01
CA VAL A 344 1.93 -21.94 -22.85
C VAL A 344 0.94 -22.64 -23.77
N ASP A 345 1.03 -22.38 -25.07
CA ASP A 345 0.18 -23.02 -26.10
C ASP A 345 -1.35 -22.90 -25.88
N GLY A 346 -1.81 -21.83 -25.20
CA GLY A 346 -3.23 -21.61 -24.92
C GLY A 346 -3.75 -22.31 -23.65
N GLU A 347 -2.86 -22.79 -22.79
CA GLU A 347 -3.14 -23.31 -21.45
C GLU A 347 -2.34 -22.52 -20.38
N MET A 348 -2.92 -22.35 -19.18
CA MET A 348 -2.20 -21.68 -18.09
C MET A 348 -1.02 -22.50 -17.61
N ALA A 349 0.18 -21.91 -17.63
CA ALA A 349 1.34 -22.37 -16.87
C ALA A 349 1.47 -21.53 -15.60
N GLY A 350 0.72 -21.87 -14.55
CA GLY A 350 0.72 -21.20 -13.24
C GLY A 350 -0.32 -21.82 -12.30
N PRO A 351 -0.46 -21.36 -11.05
CA PRO A 351 -1.40 -21.95 -10.12
C PRO A 351 -2.84 -21.79 -10.64
N ALA A 352 -3.66 -22.83 -10.50
CA ALA A 352 -5.08 -22.76 -10.86
C ALA A 352 -5.89 -21.94 -9.83
N LEU A 353 -5.37 -21.76 -8.62
CA LEU A 353 -5.87 -20.85 -7.60
C LEU A 353 -4.85 -19.71 -7.40
N GLN A 354 -5.09 -18.58 -8.05
CA GLN A 354 -4.13 -17.48 -8.06
C GLN A 354 -4.47 -16.48 -6.98
N MET A 355 -3.57 -16.26 -6.04
CA MET A 355 -3.72 -15.15 -5.12
C MET A 355 -3.47 -13.85 -5.86
N VAL A 356 -4.42 -12.91 -5.80
CA VAL A 356 -4.37 -11.67 -6.57
C VAL A 356 -4.61 -10.45 -5.68
N TRP A 357 -3.86 -9.39 -5.97
CA TRP A 357 -4.12 -8.03 -5.51
C TRP A 357 -4.55 -7.18 -6.69
N MET A 358 -5.84 -6.89 -6.74
CA MET A 358 -6.46 -6.16 -7.83
C MET A 358 -6.69 -4.72 -7.42
N SER A 359 -6.21 -3.79 -8.23
CA SER A 359 -6.36 -2.36 -8.00
C SER A 359 -6.90 -1.64 -9.23
N ARG A 360 -7.09 -2.36 -10.34
CA ARG A 360 -7.47 -1.83 -11.66
C ARG A 360 -8.45 -2.75 -12.40
N PHE A 361 -9.15 -2.23 -13.40
CA PHE A 361 -10.06 -3.04 -14.23
C PHE A 361 -9.29 -3.95 -15.20
N GLU A 362 -8.12 -3.47 -15.63
CA GLU A 362 -7.17 -4.17 -16.49
C GLU A 362 -6.69 -5.47 -15.85
N ASP A 363 -6.47 -5.49 -14.54
CA ASP A 363 -6.13 -6.69 -13.75
C ASP A 363 -7.10 -7.84 -14.02
N TYR A 364 -8.40 -7.56 -13.82
CA TYR A 364 -9.45 -8.54 -13.99
C TYR A 364 -9.53 -8.99 -15.45
N SER A 365 -9.43 -8.07 -16.41
CA SER A 365 -9.53 -8.41 -17.83
C SER A 365 -8.38 -9.30 -18.29
N SER A 366 -7.15 -9.11 -17.77
CA SER A 366 -6.02 -9.99 -18.02
C SER A 366 -6.28 -11.41 -17.55
N TYR A 367 -6.83 -11.58 -16.33
CA TYR A 367 -7.24 -12.90 -15.86
C TYR A 367 -8.40 -13.46 -16.66
N ASN A 368 -9.41 -12.64 -16.98
CA ASN A 368 -10.59 -13.10 -17.72
C ASN A 368 -10.22 -13.60 -19.11
N GLN A 369 -9.28 -12.96 -19.80
CA GLN A 369 -8.75 -13.45 -21.07
C GLN A 369 -7.95 -14.74 -20.90
N THR A 370 -7.10 -14.81 -19.88
CA THR A 370 -6.35 -16.03 -19.53
C THR A 370 -7.29 -17.21 -19.25
N PHE A 371 -8.39 -16.98 -18.54
CA PHE A 371 -9.43 -17.95 -18.25
C PHE A 371 -10.50 -18.05 -19.34
N LYS A 372 -10.25 -17.53 -20.56
CA LYS A 372 -11.14 -17.64 -21.74
C LYS A 372 -12.58 -17.18 -21.49
N GLY A 373 -12.75 -16.13 -20.68
CA GLY A 373 -14.05 -15.56 -20.30
C GLY A 373 -14.66 -16.17 -19.03
N GLU A 374 -13.94 -17.06 -18.35
CA GLU A 374 -14.42 -17.77 -17.18
C GLU A 374 -13.80 -17.29 -15.87
N ALA A 375 -13.20 -16.10 -15.79
CA ALA A 375 -12.64 -15.64 -14.53
C ALA A 375 -13.71 -15.54 -13.42
N VAL A 376 -13.33 -15.99 -12.23
CA VAL A 376 -14.07 -15.86 -10.98
C VAL A 376 -13.10 -15.41 -9.90
N MET A 377 -13.42 -14.32 -9.21
CA MET A 377 -12.69 -13.87 -8.04
C MET A 377 -13.41 -14.29 -6.76
N LEU A 378 -12.72 -15.07 -5.93
CA LEU A 378 -13.18 -15.62 -4.67
C LEU A 378 -12.51 -14.90 -3.50
N GLY A 379 -13.14 -14.91 -2.34
CA GLY A 379 -12.48 -14.60 -1.08
C GLY A 379 -11.49 -15.67 -0.65
N LEU A 380 -10.61 -15.30 0.26
CA LEU A 380 -9.76 -16.28 0.95
C LEU A 380 -10.61 -17.18 1.86
N PRO A 381 -10.16 -18.42 2.11
CA PRO A 381 -10.88 -19.33 3.01
C PRO A 381 -11.11 -18.70 4.39
N SER A 382 -12.37 -18.66 4.81
CA SER A 382 -12.84 -18.03 6.04
C SER A 382 -14.11 -18.73 6.54
N GLN A 383 -14.35 -18.75 7.86
CA GLN A 383 -15.55 -19.40 8.40
C GLN A 383 -16.85 -18.82 7.85
N GLN A 384 -16.83 -17.53 7.49
CA GLN A 384 -17.98 -16.78 6.98
C GLN A 384 -18.22 -17.00 5.48
N ARG A 385 -17.32 -17.71 4.77
CA ARG A 385 -17.32 -17.79 3.30
C ARG A 385 -17.29 -16.39 2.66
N SER A 386 -16.55 -15.47 3.28
CA SER A 386 -16.42 -14.09 2.80
C SER A 386 -15.97 -14.05 1.34
N GLY A 387 -16.45 -13.04 0.62
CA GLY A 387 -15.95 -12.70 -0.71
C GLY A 387 -14.53 -12.11 -0.66
N PRO A 388 -14.03 -11.60 -1.80
CA PRO A 388 -12.76 -10.87 -1.85
C PRO A 388 -12.70 -9.76 -0.79
N MET A 389 -11.53 -9.60 -0.18
CA MET A 389 -11.30 -8.60 0.87
C MET A 389 -10.97 -7.24 0.26
N ILE A 390 -11.41 -6.17 0.91
CA ILE A 390 -11.13 -4.78 0.53
C ILE A 390 -9.77 -4.38 1.09
N ASN A 391 -8.83 -3.98 0.23
CA ASN A 391 -7.61 -3.30 0.64
C ASN A 391 -7.89 -1.80 0.72
N SER A 392 -7.67 -1.17 1.87
CA SER A 392 -7.76 0.29 1.97
C SER A 392 -6.41 0.93 1.65
N TYR A 393 -6.39 1.86 0.70
CA TYR A 393 -5.22 2.67 0.39
C TYR A 393 -5.36 4.07 1.00
N SER A 394 -4.25 4.64 1.45
CA SER A 394 -4.19 6.01 2.00
C SER A 394 -5.21 6.33 3.10
N ALA A 395 -5.59 5.34 3.91
CA ALA A 395 -6.61 5.51 4.94
C ALA A 395 -6.16 6.52 6.01
N LEU A 396 -7.07 7.41 6.40
CA LEU A 396 -6.83 8.49 7.36
C LEU A 396 -7.74 8.30 8.58
N ALA A 397 -7.19 8.51 9.78
CA ALA A 397 -7.96 8.62 11.02
C ALA A 397 -7.79 10.02 11.63
N MET A 398 -8.80 10.47 12.37
CA MET A 398 -8.78 11.73 13.11
C MET A 398 -8.57 11.46 14.60
N ALA A 399 -7.60 12.13 15.22
CA ALA A 399 -7.36 11.99 16.65
C ALA A 399 -8.48 12.65 17.47
N ALA A 400 -8.98 11.94 18.47
CA ALA A 400 -10.04 12.43 19.38
C ALA A 400 -9.58 13.64 20.21
N THR A 401 -8.27 13.79 20.43
CA THR A 401 -7.65 14.90 21.16
C THR A 401 -7.45 16.15 20.31
N SER A 402 -7.62 16.07 18.98
CA SER A 402 -7.42 17.21 18.09
C SER A 402 -8.40 18.34 18.42
N LYS A 403 -7.89 19.57 18.43
CA LYS A 403 -8.73 20.79 18.51
C LYS A 403 -9.25 21.25 17.15
N ASN A 404 -8.75 20.64 16.07
CA ASN A 404 -9.01 21.02 14.69
C ASN A 404 -10.04 20.11 13.99
N GLN A 405 -10.84 19.34 14.74
CA GLN A 405 -11.75 18.32 14.18
C GLN A 405 -12.66 18.84 13.06
N ALA A 406 -13.21 20.05 13.18
CA ALA A 406 -14.05 20.64 12.14
C ALA A 406 -13.27 20.92 10.83
N ILE A 407 -12.03 21.40 10.94
CA ILE A 407 -11.15 21.65 9.79
C ILE A 407 -10.71 20.34 9.16
N ILE A 408 -10.44 19.32 9.97
CA ILE A 408 -10.05 17.98 9.50
C ILE A 408 -11.23 17.30 8.80
N TRP A 409 -12.44 17.42 9.36
CA TRP A 409 -13.65 16.89 8.73
C TRP A 409 -13.92 17.56 7.38
N ASP A 410 -13.77 18.89 7.30
CA ASP A 410 -13.84 19.63 6.02
C ASP A 410 -12.81 19.12 5.01
N PHE A 411 -11.57 18.88 5.46
CA PHE A 411 -10.54 18.25 4.62
C PHE A 411 -10.89 16.82 4.18
N PHE A 412 -11.47 15.99 5.06
CA PHE A 412 -11.90 14.64 4.71
C PHE A 412 -13.02 14.65 3.65
N LYS A 413 -13.98 15.57 3.76
CA LYS A 413 -14.99 15.79 2.71
C LYS A 413 -14.35 16.19 1.39
N PHE A 414 -13.38 17.11 1.42
CA PHE A 414 -12.62 17.50 0.24
C PHE A 414 -11.85 16.31 -0.38
N TYR A 415 -11.21 15.49 0.46
CA TYR A 415 -10.44 14.31 0.04
C TYR A 415 -11.31 13.23 -0.62
N LEU A 416 -12.57 13.12 -0.20
CA LEU A 416 -13.58 12.26 -0.82
C LEU A 416 -14.32 12.93 -2.00
N GLY A 417 -14.06 14.21 -2.26
CA GLY A 417 -14.67 14.96 -3.34
C GLY A 417 -14.32 14.39 -4.72
N GLU A 418 -15.19 14.64 -5.70
CA GLU A 418 -15.05 14.11 -7.08
C GLU A 418 -13.68 14.40 -7.71
N ALA A 419 -13.17 15.62 -7.56
CA ALA A 419 -11.88 16.00 -8.12
C ALA A 419 -10.72 15.16 -7.54
N MET A 420 -10.78 14.81 -6.25
CA MET A 420 -9.76 13.99 -5.60
C MET A 420 -9.94 12.50 -5.91
N GLN A 421 -11.19 12.03 -6.01
CA GLN A 421 -11.50 10.67 -6.45
C GLN A 421 -11.11 10.42 -7.91
N ASP A 422 -11.22 11.42 -8.78
CA ASP A 422 -10.75 11.33 -10.16
C ASP A 422 -9.20 11.29 -10.24
N GLN A 423 -8.48 11.85 -9.25
CA GLN A 423 -7.02 11.71 -9.17
C GLN A 423 -6.57 10.29 -8.84
N VAL A 424 -7.36 9.52 -8.09
CA VAL A 424 -7.07 8.10 -7.80
C VAL A 424 -6.89 7.31 -9.11
N ILE A 425 -7.74 7.62 -10.09
CA ILE A 425 -7.71 7.02 -11.43
C ILE A 425 -6.41 7.41 -12.15
N ALA A 426 -6.05 8.69 -12.12
CA ALA A 426 -4.86 9.21 -12.80
C ALA A 426 -3.55 8.66 -12.20
N ASN A 427 -3.48 8.56 -10.88
CA ASN A 427 -2.29 8.10 -10.16
C ASN A 427 -2.16 6.57 -10.10
N TYR A 428 -3.14 5.81 -10.62
CA TYR A 428 -3.22 4.35 -10.48
C TYR A 428 -3.16 3.90 -9.00
N GLU A 429 -3.83 4.63 -8.11
CA GLU A 429 -3.81 4.40 -6.65
C GLU A 429 -4.91 3.44 -6.16
N GLY A 430 -5.57 2.73 -7.07
CA GLY A 430 -6.67 1.80 -6.78
C GLY A 430 -7.99 2.18 -7.44
N PHE A 431 -9.07 1.55 -6.98
CA PHE A 431 -10.43 1.90 -7.36
C PHE A 431 -10.93 3.07 -6.50
N PRO A 432 -11.44 4.15 -7.11
CA PRO A 432 -12.11 5.20 -6.35
C PRO A 432 -13.39 4.67 -5.70
N ILE A 433 -13.69 5.14 -4.50
CA ILE A 433 -14.88 4.72 -3.75
C ILE A 433 -16.12 5.56 -4.06
N ARG A 434 -15.97 6.69 -4.74
CA ARG A 434 -17.12 7.47 -5.23
C ARG A 434 -17.69 6.81 -6.49
N LYS A 435 -18.98 6.48 -6.48
CA LYS A 435 -19.66 5.71 -7.55
C LYS A 435 -19.48 6.35 -8.94
N SER A 436 -19.57 7.66 -9.04
CA SER A 436 -19.35 8.39 -10.30
C SER A 436 -17.92 8.26 -10.82
N SER A 437 -16.93 8.34 -9.93
CA SER A 437 -15.52 8.27 -10.29
C SER A 437 -15.13 6.84 -10.64
N LEU A 438 -15.74 5.85 -9.98
CA LEU A 438 -15.60 4.43 -10.36
C LEU A 438 -16.14 4.18 -11.76
N ALA A 439 -17.30 4.74 -12.11
CA ALA A 439 -17.86 4.65 -13.46
C ALA A 439 -16.93 5.32 -14.50
N LYS A 440 -16.34 6.48 -14.18
CA LYS A 440 -15.32 7.13 -15.04
C LYS A 440 -14.08 6.25 -15.19
N ALA A 441 -13.62 5.59 -14.12
CA ALA A 441 -12.46 4.72 -14.14
C ALA A 441 -12.69 3.52 -15.09
N GLY A 442 -13.86 2.88 -15.01
CA GLY A 442 -14.24 1.79 -15.93
C GLY A 442 -14.32 2.27 -17.38
N ALA A 443 -14.97 3.41 -17.64
CA ALA A 443 -15.05 3.99 -18.99
C ALA A 443 -13.67 4.36 -19.55
N LYS A 444 -12.77 4.89 -18.71
CA LYS A 444 -11.39 5.20 -19.08
C LYS A 444 -10.61 3.93 -19.41
N ALA A 445 -10.70 2.88 -18.59
CA ALA A 445 -10.04 1.60 -18.86
C ALA A 445 -10.47 0.99 -20.21
N ILE A 446 -11.76 1.04 -20.53
CA ILE A 446 -12.28 0.61 -21.84
C ILE A 446 -11.69 1.48 -22.96
N ALA A 447 -11.70 2.81 -22.82
CA ALA A 447 -11.22 3.73 -23.85
C ALA A 447 -9.71 3.60 -24.09
N ASP A 448 -8.93 3.50 -23.03
CA ASP A 448 -7.47 3.36 -23.08
C ASP A 448 -7.12 2.03 -23.78
N THR A 449 -7.66 0.90 -23.32
CA THR A 449 -7.34 -0.41 -23.92
C THR A 449 -7.88 -0.58 -25.36
N ALA A 450 -8.95 0.13 -25.74
CA ALA A 450 -9.42 0.15 -27.12
C ALA A 450 -8.47 0.93 -28.06
N LYS A 451 -7.81 1.98 -27.57
CA LYS A 451 -6.88 2.81 -28.34
C LYS A 451 -5.55 2.10 -28.62
N TYR A 452 -5.09 1.27 -27.68
CA TYR A 452 -3.73 0.70 -27.71
C TYR A 452 -3.63 -0.71 -28.32
N GLY A 453 -4.74 -1.42 -28.55
CA GLY A 453 -4.75 -2.71 -29.26
C GLY A 453 -3.96 -3.83 -28.57
N GLN A 454 -4.08 -5.08 -29.06
CA GLN A 454 -3.41 -6.26 -28.48
C GLN A 454 -1.90 -6.36 -28.79
N GLU A 455 -1.27 -5.30 -29.32
CA GLU A 455 0.12 -5.36 -29.77
C GLU A 455 0.99 -4.39 -28.96
N GLN A 456 1.56 -4.89 -27.88
CA GLN A 456 2.94 -4.54 -27.59
C GLN A 456 3.74 -5.85 -27.71
N PRO A 457 4.48 -6.05 -28.80
CA PRO A 457 5.56 -7.03 -28.76
C PRO A 457 6.54 -6.55 -27.70
N PHE A 458 6.92 -7.43 -26.77
CA PHE A 458 8.12 -7.20 -25.96
C PHE A 458 9.28 -6.82 -26.91
N PRO A 459 10.08 -5.79 -26.59
CA PRO A 459 11.34 -5.57 -27.28
C PRO A 459 12.13 -6.88 -27.28
N GLU A 460 12.51 -7.36 -28.47
CA GLU A 460 13.20 -8.64 -28.64
C GLU A 460 14.51 -8.61 -27.81
N GLY A 461 14.58 -9.41 -26.74
CA GLY A 461 15.79 -9.54 -25.90
C GLY A 461 15.75 -8.89 -24.51
N GLU A 462 14.67 -8.21 -24.11
CA GLU A 462 14.49 -7.80 -22.71
C GLU A 462 13.80 -8.90 -21.89
N ALA A 463 14.37 -9.20 -20.72
CA ALA A 463 13.76 -10.15 -19.79
C ALA A 463 12.37 -9.64 -19.39
N LYS A 464 11.36 -10.51 -19.44
CA LYS A 464 10.04 -10.26 -18.85
C LYS A 464 10.25 -9.91 -17.37
N SER A 465 10.26 -8.64 -17.02
CA SER A 465 10.30 -8.24 -15.62
C SER A 465 8.95 -8.59 -15.00
N SER A 466 8.97 -9.27 -13.86
CA SER A 466 7.83 -9.84 -13.13
C SER A 466 6.71 -8.85 -12.77
N ASP A 467 7.00 -7.54 -12.78
CA ASP A 467 6.01 -6.50 -12.47
C ASP A 467 5.26 -6.01 -13.72
N MET A 468 5.69 -6.44 -14.91
CA MET A 468 5.26 -5.90 -16.20
C MET A 468 4.51 -6.91 -17.09
N GLY A 469 4.62 -8.23 -16.90
CA GLY A 469 4.17 -9.20 -17.90
C GLY A 469 2.66 -9.47 -18.00
N MET A 470 1.87 -9.22 -16.95
CA MET A 470 0.39 -9.37 -17.02
C MET A 470 -0.36 -8.13 -17.52
N TRP A 471 0.33 -7.00 -17.71
CA TRP A 471 -0.30 -5.71 -18.02
C TRP A 471 -0.44 -5.42 -19.52
N TYR A 472 0.20 -6.22 -20.37
CA TYR A 472 0.28 -5.95 -21.80
C TYR A 472 -0.79 -6.72 -22.59
N GLY A 473 -1.81 -5.99 -23.04
CA GLY A 473 -2.66 -6.40 -24.18
C GLY A 473 -4.10 -6.79 -23.87
N ALA A 474 -4.49 -6.85 -22.59
CA ALA A 474 -5.85 -7.22 -22.22
C ALA A 474 -6.85 -6.10 -22.55
N LYS A 475 -7.74 -6.34 -23.53
CA LYS A 475 -8.83 -5.42 -23.84
C LYS A 475 -9.91 -5.46 -22.76
N VAL A 476 -10.07 -4.36 -22.02
CA VAL A 476 -11.15 -4.22 -21.04
C VAL A 476 -12.49 -4.09 -21.75
N THR A 477 -13.44 -4.94 -21.37
CA THR A 477 -14.82 -4.92 -21.87
C THR A 477 -15.77 -4.31 -20.85
N GLN A 478 -16.98 -3.93 -21.28
CA GLN A 478 -18.02 -3.51 -20.35
C GLN A 478 -18.38 -4.63 -19.36
N ALA A 479 -18.36 -5.90 -19.79
CA ALA A 479 -18.61 -7.03 -18.92
C ALA A 479 -17.54 -7.18 -17.82
N ASP A 480 -16.28 -6.89 -18.13
CA ASP A 480 -15.20 -6.87 -17.12
C ASP A 480 -15.44 -5.74 -16.11
N VAL A 481 -15.78 -4.54 -16.57
CA VAL A 481 -16.13 -3.40 -15.70
C VAL A 481 -17.31 -3.73 -14.80
N ASP A 482 -18.36 -4.33 -15.35
CA ASP A 482 -19.55 -4.71 -14.60
C ASP A 482 -19.23 -5.80 -13.56
N ALA A 483 -18.40 -6.79 -13.91
CA ALA A 483 -17.96 -7.83 -12.99
C ALA A 483 -17.15 -7.26 -11.80
N VAL A 484 -16.14 -6.43 -12.08
CA VAL A 484 -15.33 -5.78 -11.03
C VAL A 484 -16.19 -4.87 -10.17
N THR A 485 -17.09 -4.08 -10.77
CA THR A 485 -18.01 -3.20 -10.02
C THR A 485 -18.94 -4.01 -9.12
N ALA A 486 -19.44 -5.15 -9.59
CA ALA A 486 -20.27 -6.05 -8.79
C ALA A 486 -19.49 -6.64 -7.61
N ILE A 487 -18.24 -7.08 -7.82
CA ILE A 487 -17.37 -7.57 -6.75
C ILE A 487 -17.11 -6.46 -5.72
N LEU A 488 -16.72 -5.26 -6.17
CA LEU A 488 -16.47 -4.10 -5.30
C LEU A 488 -17.69 -3.72 -4.46
N THR A 489 -18.90 -3.82 -5.01
CA THR A 489 -20.14 -3.45 -4.32
C THR A 489 -20.59 -4.52 -3.31
N GLN A 490 -20.18 -5.77 -3.51
CA GLN A 490 -20.54 -6.91 -2.64
C GLN A 490 -19.49 -7.23 -1.58
N ALA A 491 -18.24 -6.79 -1.76
CA ALA A 491 -17.17 -7.02 -0.81
C ALA A 491 -17.49 -6.38 0.56
N ASP A 492 -17.34 -7.15 1.63
CA ASP A 492 -17.77 -6.78 2.99
C ASP A 492 -16.70 -6.97 4.05
N THR A 493 -15.54 -7.52 3.65
CA THR A 493 -14.46 -7.89 4.55
C THR A 493 -13.27 -6.99 4.30
N LEU A 494 -12.82 -6.23 5.31
CA LEU A 494 -11.61 -5.42 5.19
C LEU A 494 -10.36 -6.30 5.35
N TYR A 495 -9.38 -6.10 4.48
CA TYR A 495 -8.06 -6.68 4.65
C TYR A 495 -7.36 -6.07 5.87
N ALA A 496 -6.98 -6.93 6.81
CA ALA A 496 -6.20 -6.55 7.97
C ALA A 496 -4.99 -7.48 8.09
N TYR A 497 -3.80 -6.89 8.23
CA TYR A 497 -2.55 -7.63 8.36
C TYR A 497 -1.82 -7.19 9.62
N ASP A 498 -1.64 -8.11 10.55
CA ASP A 498 -0.87 -7.87 11.76
C ASP A 498 0.57 -8.37 11.58
N GLU A 499 1.43 -7.50 11.04
CA GLU A 499 2.81 -7.82 10.63
C GLU A 499 3.59 -8.57 11.72
N LYS A 500 3.46 -8.15 12.98
CA LYS A 500 4.15 -8.81 14.09
C LYS A 500 3.58 -10.20 14.37
N ALA A 501 2.26 -10.38 14.32
CA ALA A 501 1.65 -11.71 14.49
C ALA A 501 2.14 -12.68 13.40
N TYR A 502 2.15 -12.23 12.14
CA TYR A 502 2.62 -13.04 11.01
C TYR A 502 4.12 -13.34 11.11
N GLN A 503 4.94 -12.39 11.55
CA GLN A 503 6.36 -12.62 11.80
C GLN A 503 6.57 -13.71 12.87
N LEU A 504 5.86 -13.64 14.01
CA LEU A 504 5.94 -14.65 15.07
C LEU A 504 5.59 -16.06 14.56
N ILE A 505 4.53 -16.16 13.74
CA ILE A 505 4.12 -17.43 13.12
C ILE A 505 5.17 -17.93 12.12
N SER A 506 5.68 -17.05 11.26
CA SER A 506 6.71 -17.37 10.26
C SER A 506 7.97 -17.94 10.93
N GLU A 507 8.50 -17.24 11.94
CA GLU A 507 9.70 -17.66 12.66
C GLU A 507 9.57 -19.07 13.27
N GLU A 508 8.42 -19.40 13.85
CA GLU A 508 8.22 -20.72 14.46
C GLU A 508 7.98 -21.85 13.45
N THR A 509 7.40 -21.53 12.29
CA THR A 509 7.05 -22.52 11.26
C THR A 509 8.23 -22.92 10.37
N GLN A 510 9.30 -22.14 10.31
CA GLN A 510 10.51 -22.48 9.54
C GLN A 510 11.04 -23.89 9.87
N GLY A 511 11.13 -24.21 11.17
CA GLY A 511 11.58 -25.54 11.62
C GLY A 511 10.63 -26.67 11.24
N PHE A 512 9.33 -26.40 11.17
CA PHE A 512 8.32 -27.40 10.77
C PHE A 512 8.40 -27.73 9.28
N PHE A 513 8.46 -26.70 8.43
CA PHE A 513 8.55 -26.89 6.98
C PHE A 513 9.91 -27.48 6.57
N ALA A 514 10.99 -27.19 7.30
CA ALA A 514 12.28 -27.85 7.13
C ALA A 514 12.33 -29.31 7.67
N GLY A 515 11.26 -29.81 8.29
CA GLY A 515 11.19 -31.18 8.83
C GLY A 515 11.85 -31.39 10.20
N ASN A 516 12.25 -30.32 10.87
CA ASN A 516 12.96 -30.35 12.16
C ASN A 516 12.04 -30.33 13.40
N LYS A 517 10.75 -29.99 13.22
CA LYS A 517 9.72 -29.96 14.27
C LYS A 517 8.45 -30.64 13.79
N SER A 518 7.67 -31.22 14.70
CA SER A 518 6.29 -31.65 14.42
C SER A 518 5.31 -30.47 14.38
N ALA A 519 4.12 -30.65 13.80
CA ALA A 519 3.08 -29.63 13.81
C ALA A 519 2.62 -29.29 15.23
N THR A 520 2.54 -30.28 16.13
CA THR A 520 2.12 -30.08 17.53
C THR A 520 3.14 -29.25 18.32
N GLU A 521 4.43 -29.55 18.18
CA GLU A 521 5.49 -28.75 18.83
C GLU A 521 5.53 -27.31 18.31
N THR A 522 5.32 -27.15 17.01
CA THR A 522 5.30 -25.83 16.34
C THR A 522 4.10 -25.00 16.78
N ALA A 523 2.90 -25.61 16.78
CA ALA A 523 1.67 -25.01 17.28
C ALA A 523 1.80 -24.55 18.74
N ALA A 524 2.39 -25.38 19.61
CA ALA A 524 2.65 -25.02 21.01
C ALA A 524 3.63 -23.85 21.15
N ALA A 525 4.67 -23.78 20.32
CA ALA A 525 5.61 -22.65 20.33
C ALA A 525 4.94 -21.34 19.89
N ILE A 526 4.16 -21.37 18.81
CA ILE A 526 3.37 -20.22 18.33
C ILE A 526 2.39 -19.78 19.41
N GLN A 527 1.64 -20.72 20.01
CA GLN A 527 0.69 -20.44 21.07
C GLN A 527 1.33 -19.68 22.24
N SER A 528 2.52 -20.09 22.66
CA SER A 528 3.25 -19.44 23.75
C SER A 528 3.59 -17.98 23.42
N ARG A 529 4.17 -17.74 22.23
CA ARG A 529 4.56 -16.40 21.78
C ARG A 529 3.35 -15.50 21.52
N MET A 530 2.29 -16.05 20.92
CA MET A 530 1.05 -15.32 20.64
C MET A 530 0.28 -14.96 21.90
N ARG A 531 0.26 -15.81 22.95
CA ARG A 531 -0.33 -15.42 24.24
C ARG A 531 0.37 -14.22 24.86
N ALA A 532 1.71 -14.19 24.84
CA ALA A 532 2.47 -13.05 25.35
C ALA A 532 2.15 -11.78 24.55
N TYR A 533 2.23 -11.89 23.23
CA TYR A 533 1.96 -10.80 22.30
C TYR A 533 0.55 -10.21 22.42
N VAL A 534 -0.48 -11.06 22.51
CA VAL A 534 -1.87 -10.61 22.67
C VAL A 534 -2.09 -10.01 24.06
N GLY A 535 -1.48 -10.58 25.11
CA GLY A 535 -1.56 -10.07 26.47
C GLY A 535 -0.95 -8.67 26.65
N GLU A 536 0.08 -8.30 25.89
CA GLU A 536 0.66 -6.95 25.90
C GLU A 536 -0.24 -5.88 25.25
N ARG A 537 -1.26 -6.31 24.49
CA ARG A 537 -2.17 -5.42 23.75
C ARG A 537 -3.54 -5.22 24.40
N GLN A 538 -3.83 -5.94 25.48
CA GLN A 538 -4.93 -5.61 26.40
C GLN A 538 -4.59 -4.34 27.18
#